data_AF-A0A0F7JN72-F1
#
_entry.id   AF-A0A0F7JN72-F1
#
_cell.length_a   1.000
_cell.length_b   1.000
_cell.length_c   1.000
_cell.angle_alpha   90.00
_cell.angle_beta   90.00
_cell.angle_gamma   90.00
#
_symmetry.space_group_name_H-M   'P 1'
#
loop_
_entity.id
_entity.type
_entity.pdbx_description
1 polymer ?
#
loop_
_entity_poly.entity_id
_entity_poly.type
_entity_poly.pdbx_seq_one_letter_code
_entity_poly.pdbx_strand_id
1 'polypeptide(L)'
;MSDPATPPPRARRVTRRALLERWWLLPVAGTVGTFGYMGWYATRVTLGKRTPGEPAFGAAPPQRVATLADLGTDWAEVTFTYAGRPCTLLRLPAATRGSLAVPGGHLAGFSRVCTHLGCNVNLVRDAEVLAFAFNYRAPGGQEHPQLGCRCHYSVFDPLKAGEAVFGKALAPLPRVRLERRGADVWATGIEPAPEYTG
;
A
#
# COMPACT_ATOMS: atom_id res chain seq x y z
N MET A 1 44.95 57.11 13.74
CA MET A 1 45.17 55.81 14.40
C MET A 1 44.30 54.81 13.69
N SER A 2 44.88 54.03 12.77
CA SER A 2 44.18 52.99 12.02
C SER A 2 44.73 51.66 12.48
N ASP A 3 43.84 50.79 13.00
CA ASP A 3 44.20 49.44 13.41
C ASP A 3 44.73 48.62 12.22
N PRO A 4 45.81 47.84 12.39
CA PRO A 4 46.26 46.94 11.33
C PRO A 4 45.25 45.80 11.17
N ALA A 5 44.68 45.70 9.97
CA ALA A 5 43.73 44.67 9.60
C ALA A 5 44.29 43.25 9.83
N THR A 6 43.53 42.41 10.53
CA THR A 6 43.84 41.00 10.77
C THR A 6 44.05 40.26 9.45
N PRO A 7 45.18 39.56 9.25
CA PRO A 7 45.44 38.85 8.02
C PRO A 7 44.42 37.72 7.80
N PRO A 8 44.00 37.46 6.55
CA PRO A 8 43.01 36.43 6.25
C PRO A 8 43.56 35.05 6.65
N PRO A 9 42.71 34.13 7.16
CA PRO A 9 43.16 32.82 7.59
C PRO A 9 43.77 32.05 6.43
N ARG A 10 45.04 31.62 6.59
CA ARG A 10 45.75 30.84 5.57
C ARG A 10 45.07 29.48 5.39
N ALA A 11 44.73 29.15 4.16
CA ALA A 11 44.19 27.84 3.81
C ALA A 11 45.17 26.73 4.24
N ARG A 12 44.72 25.86 5.15
CA ARG A 12 45.54 24.79 5.72
C ARG A 12 45.74 23.70 4.66
N ARG A 13 46.95 23.58 4.11
CA ARG A 13 47.28 22.53 3.14
C ARG A 13 47.15 21.16 3.83
N VAL A 14 46.31 20.29 3.26
CA VAL A 14 46.16 18.90 3.73
C VAL A 14 47.42 18.13 3.34
N THR A 15 48.12 17.58 4.33
CA THR A 15 49.31 16.74 4.09
C THR A 15 48.88 15.29 3.85
N ARG A 16 49.68 14.52 3.10
CA ARG A 16 49.43 13.07 2.88
C ARG A 16 49.27 12.30 4.19
N ARG A 17 50.08 12.63 5.20
CA ARG A 17 49.99 12.03 6.54
C ARG A 17 48.65 12.33 7.22
N ALA A 18 48.20 13.59 7.20
CA ALA A 18 46.92 13.97 7.78
C ALA A 18 45.72 13.31 7.07
N LEU A 19 45.86 13.02 5.77
CA LEU A 19 44.87 12.26 5.01
C LEU A 19 44.83 10.79 5.44
N LEU A 20 45.98 10.13 5.54
CA LEU A 20 46.08 8.72 5.96
C LEU A 20 45.61 8.51 7.41
N GLU A 21 45.90 9.45 8.32
CA GLU A 21 45.43 9.43 9.72
C GLU A 21 43.90 9.53 9.83
N ARG A 22 43.21 10.04 8.81
CA ARG A 22 41.74 10.21 8.75
C ARG A 22 41.05 9.24 7.80
N TRP A 23 41.79 8.41 7.08
CA TRP A 23 41.25 7.50 6.08
C TRP A 23 40.21 6.53 6.66
N TRP A 24 40.37 6.13 7.94
CA TRP A 24 39.42 5.29 8.66
C TRP A 24 38.04 5.94 8.88
N LEU A 25 37.92 7.28 8.80
CA LEU A 25 36.63 7.96 8.92
C LEU A 25 35.71 7.67 7.74
N LEU A 26 36.25 7.36 6.55
CA LEU A 26 35.44 7.06 5.37
C LEU A 26 34.59 5.79 5.54
N PRO A 27 35.15 4.60 5.88
CA PRO A 27 34.33 3.43 6.13
C PRO A 27 33.39 3.62 7.32
N VAL A 28 33.80 4.30 8.39
CA VAL A 28 32.93 4.58 9.55
C VAL A 28 31.74 5.46 9.17
N ALA A 29 31.97 6.54 8.42
CA ALA A 29 30.89 7.40 7.93
C ALA A 29 29.94 6.64 6.99
N GLY A 30 30.48 5.78 6.12
CA GLY A 30 29.68 4.89 5.27
C GLY A 30 28.81 3.92 6.07
N THR A 31 29.34 3.34 7.14
CA THR A 31 28.59 2.47 8.05
C THR A 31 27.46 3.24 8.76
N VAL A 32 27.76 4.40 9.36
CA VAL A 32 26.74 5.23 10.04
C VAL A 32 25.65 5.67 9.07
N GLY A 33 26.03 6.10 7.86
CA GLY A 33 25.08 6.47 6.82
C GLY A 33 24.16 5.31 6.42
N THR A 34 24.72 4.11 6.24
CA THR A 34 23.95 2.90 5.90
C THR A 34 22.92 2.57 6.99
N PHE A 35 23.34 2.50 8.26
CA PHE A 35 22.43 2.20 9.36
C PHE A 35 21.38 3.30 9.58
N GLY A 36 21.76 4.56 9.42
CA GLY A 36 20.82 5.68 9.45
C GLY A 36 19.75 5.57 8.36
N TYR A 37 20.15 5.26 7.13
CA TYR A 37 19.23 5.03 6.02
C TYR A 37 18.33 3.82 6.27
N MET A 38 18.89 2.68 6.71
CA MET A 38 18.10 1.48 7.00
C MET A 38 17.06 1.73 8.10
N GLY A 39 17.44 2.48 9.15
CA GLY A 39 16.52 2.90 10.21
C GLY A 39 15.38 3.76 9.66
N TRP A 40 15.71 4.83 8.92
CA TRP A 40 14.71 5.68 8.27
C TRP A 40 13.78 4.88 7.36
N TYR A 41 14.34 4.00 6.55
CA TYR A 41 13.60 3.18 5.61
C TYR A 41 12.65 2.20 6.32
N ALA A 42 13.13 1.54 7.37
CA ALA A 42 12.32 0.66 8.20
C ALA A 42 11.13 1.42 8.79
N THR A 43 11.38 2.60 9.40
CA THR A 43 10.31 3.46 9.94
C THR A 43 9.30 3.86 8.87
N ARG A 44 9.75 4.24 7.67
CA ARG A 44 8.86 4.60 6.56
C ARG A 44 7.97 3.43 6.13
N VAL A 45 8.52 2.22 6.04
CA VAL A 45 7.78 1.04 5.57
C VAL A 45 6.84 0.50 6.65
N THR A 46 7.18 0.59 7.93
CA THR A 46 6.35 0.08 9.02
C THR A 46 5.29 1.09 9.49
N LEU A 47 5.66 2.36 9.64
CA LEU A 47 4.80 3.40 10.20
C LEU A 47 4.23 4.36 9.14
N GLY A 48 4.79 4.39 7.93
CA GLY A 48 4.34 5.27 6.84
C GLY A 48 3.19 4.73 6.00
N LYS A 49 2.46 3.72 6.49
CA LYS A 49 1.27 3.18 5.83
C LYS A 49 0.15 4.22 5.85
N ARG A 50 -0.50 4.45 4.71
CA ARG A 50 -1.60 5.40 4.57
C ARG A 50 -2.93 4.68 4.81
N THR A 51 -3.76 5.28 5.66
CA THR A 51 -5.13 4.83 5.86
C THR A 51 -6.02 5.33 4.71
N PRO A 52 -7.00 4.54 4.23
CA PRO A 52 -7.94 5.02 3.24
C PRO A 52 -8.83 6.14 3.81
N GLY A 53 -8.83 7.29 3.12
CA GLY A 53 -9.73 8.41 3.42
C GLY A 53 -11.14 8.22 2.83
N GLU A 54 -11.85 9.34 2.72
CA GLU A 54 -13.16 9.38 2.06
C GLU A 54 -13.06 8.87 0.61
N PRO A 55 -14.07 8.10 0.13
CA PRO A 55 -14.05 7.59 -1.24
C PRO A 55 -13.99 8.70 -2.29
N ALA A 56 -13.00 8.62 -3.18
CA ALA A 56 -12.74 9.62 -4.22
C ALA A 56 -12.81 8.99 -5.62
N PHE A 57 -14.02 8.68 -6.08
CA PHE A 57 -14.24 7.95 -7.32
C PHE A 57 -14.16 8.84 -8.56
N GLY A 58 -13.27 8.48 -9.49
CA GLY A 58 -13.35 8.96 -10.87
C GLY A 58 -14.50 8.26 -11.60
N ALA A 59 -15.32 9.02 -12.32
CA ALA A 59 -16.38 8.45 -13.13
C ALA A 59 -15.79 7.63 -14.30
N ALA A 60 -16.38 6.46 -14.56
CA ALA A 60 -16.07 5.63 -15.71
C ALA A 60 -17.38 5.02 -16.25
N PRO A 61 -17.42 4.57 -17.52
CA PRO A 61 -18.63 3.98 -18.09
C PRO A 61 -19.19 2.87 -17.20
N PRO A 62 -20.50 2.86 -16.89
CA PRO A 62 -21.10 1.79 -16.10
C PRO A 62 -20.93 0.42 -16.77
N GLN A 63 -20.51 -0.58 -15.99
CA GLN A 63 -20.38 -1.96 -16.45
C GLN A 63 -21.07 -2.89 -15.47
N ARG A 64 -21.93 -3.78 -15.98
CA ARG A 64 -22.50 -4.87 -15.18
C ARG A 64 -21.40 -5.87 -14.84
N VAL A 65 -21.24 -6.20 -13.56
CA VAL A 65 -20.12 -7.04 -13.08
C VAL A 65 -20.57 -8.36 -12.49
N ALA A 66 -21.73 -8.42 -11.85
CA ALA A 66 -22.25 -9.63 -11.21
C ALA A 66 -23.76 -9.50 -10.95
N THR A 67 -24.37 -10.58 -10.49
CA THR A 67 -25.67 -10.56 -9.80
C THR A 67 -25.46 -10.71 -8.30
N LEU A 68 -26.47 -10.37 -7.49
CA LEU A 68 -26.44 -10.63 -6.04
C LEU A 68 -26.36 -12.13 -5.71
N ALA A 69 -26.84 -13.00 -6.59
CA ALA A 69 -26.79 -14.45 -6.40
C ALA A 69 -25.35 -14.98 -6.43
N ASP A 70 -24.47 -14.35 -7.22
CA ASP A 70 -23.04 -14.70 -7.30
C ASP A 70 -22.30 -14.37 -5.99
N LEU A 71 -22.91 -13.57 -5.10
CA LEU A 71 -22.31 -13.00 -3.89
C LEU A 71 -23.08 -13.43 -2.64
N GLY A 72 -23.57 -14.68 -2.63
CA GLY A 72 -24.51 -15.19 -1.62
C GLY A 72 -23.92 -15.40 -0.23
N THR A 73 -22.60 -15.57 -0.10
CA THR A 73 -21.91 -15.83 1.17
C THR A 73 -20.80 -14.83 1.43
N ASP A 74 -20.48 -14.60 2.69
CA ASP A 74 -19.34 -13.77 3.06
C ASP A 74 -18.06 -14.27 2.37
N TRP A 75 -17.30 -13.31 1.86
CA TRP A 75 -16.09 -13.52 1.08
C TRP A 75 -16.30 -14.19 -0.29
N ALA A 76 -17.54 -14.30 -0.78
CA ALA A 76 -17.78 -14.58 -2.19
C ALA A 76 -17.05 -13.53 -3.07
N GLU A 77 -16.41 -14.00 -4.14
CA GLU A 77 -15.54 -13.18 -4.98
C GLU A 77 -15.96 -13.30 -6.45
N VAL A 78 -16.06 -12.15 -7.13
CA VAL A 78 -16.15 -12.06 -8.59
C VAL A 78 -15.02 -11.18 -9.08
N THR A 79 -14.17 -11.72 -9.96
CA THR A 79 -13.09 -10.95 -10.58
C THR A 79 -13.53 -10.42 -11.95
N PHE A 80 -13.17 -9.18 -12.27
CA PHE A 80 -13.57 -8.50 -13.49
C PHE A 80 -12.51 -7.48 -13.92
N THR A 81 -12.61 -6.97 -15.15
CA THR A 81 -11.80 -5.83 -15.62
C THR A 81 -12.68 -4.59 -15.66
N TYR A 82 -12.18 -3.46 -15.17
CA TYR A 82 -12.90 -2.19 -15.19
C TYR A 82 -11.93 -1.02 -15.35
N ALA A 83 -12.27 -0.07 -16.22
CA ALA A 83 -11.40 1.06 -16.57
C ALA A 83 -9.94 0.64 -16.90
N GLY A 84 -9.78 -0.46 -17.64
CA GLY A 84 -8.47 -1.00 -18.04
C GLY A 84 -7.67 -1.70 -16.93
N ARG A 85 -8.25 -1.95 -15.74
CA ARG A 85 -7.56 -2.55 -14.60
C ARG A 85 -8.25 -3.84 -14.14
N PRO A 86 -7.50 -4.90 -13.77
CA PRO A 86 -8.08 -6.05 -13.10
C PRO A 86 -8.62 -5.60 -11.73
N CYS A 87 -9.82 -6.07 -11.39
CA CYS A 87 -10.55 -5.72 -10.18
C CYS A 87 -11.16 -6.98 -9.54
N THR A 88 -11.54 -6.86 -8.27
CA THR A 88 -12.28 -7.88 -7.52
C THR A 88 -13.48 -7.24 -6.85
N LEU A 89 -14.60 -7.96 -6.82
CA LEU A 89 -15.83 -7.66 -6.11
C LEU A 89 -15.97 -8.69 -5.01
N LEU A 90 -16.11 -8.22 -3.76
CA LEU A 90 -16.17 -9.06 -2.58
C LEU A 90 -17.48 -8.83 -1.82
N ARG A 91 -18.11 -9.92 -1.37
CA ARG A 91 -19.11 -9.89 -0.30
C ARG A 91 -18.38 -9.75 1.04
N LEU A 92 -18.71 -8.72 1.80
CA LEU A 92 -18.14 -8.45 3.11
C LEU A 92 -19.18 -8.68 4.22
N PRO A 93 -18.76 -9.20 5.39
CA PRO A 93 -19.61 -9.37 6.56
C PRO A 93 -20.02 -8.04 7.22
N ALA A 94 -19.29 -6.95 6.94
CA ALA A 94 -19.48 -5.66 7.60
C ALA A 94 -19.28 -4.47 6.65
N ALA A 95 -19.86 -3.34 7.03
CA ALA A 95 -19.72 -2.08 6.30
C ALA A 95 -18.28 -1.57 6.35
N THR A 96 -17.80 -1.06 5.21
CA THR A 96 -16.52 -0.37 5.09
C THR A 96 -16.68 0.93 4.30
N ARG A 97 -15.67 1.81 4.37
CA ARG A 97 -15.68 3.07 3.60
C ARG A 97 -15.69 2.78 2.10
N GLY A 98 -16.76 3.17 1.42
CA GLY A 98 -16.97 2.93 0.00
C GLY A 98 -17.61 1.58 -0.34
N SER A 99 -18.03 0.80 0.66
CA SER A 99 -18.85 -0.40 0.44
C SER A 99 -20.30 -0.03 0.10
N LEU A 100 -20.94 -0.87 -0.68
CA LEU A 100 -22.35 -0.79 -1.05
C LEU A 100 -23.16 -1.70 -0.13
N ALA A 101 -24.13 -1.15 0.60
CA ALA A 101 -25.08 -1.94 1.38
C ALA A 101 -26.00 -2.75 0.46
N VAL A 102 -26.17 -4.03 0.76
CA VAL A 102 -27.07 -4.96 0.05
C VAL A 102 -27.84 -5.80 1.07
N PRO A 103 -28.94 -6.47 0.68
CA PRO A 103 -29.63 -7.38 1.59
C PRO A 103 -28.69 -8.44 2.16
N GLY A 104 -28.57 -8.49 3.48
CA GLY A 104 -27.76 -9.45 4.21
C GLY A 104 -26.25 -9.17 4.26
N GLY A 105 -25.76 -8.00 3.81
CA GLY A 105 -24.33 -7.68 3.95
C GLY A 105 -23.88 -6.48 3.14
N HIS A 106 -22.58 -6.42 2.87
CA HIS A 106 -21.97 -5.32 2.12
C HIS A 106 -21.18 -5.84 0.93
N LEU A 107 -21.10 -5.06 -0.13
CA LEU A 107 -20.24 -5.34 -1.27
C LEU A 107 -19.12 -4.31 -1.34
N ALA A 108 -17.90 -4.75 -1.62
CA ALA A 108 -16.78 -3.85 -1.85
C ALA A 108 -16.04 -4.25 -3.13
N GLY A 109 -15.62 -3.25 -3.90
CA GLY A 109 -14.84 -3.43 -5.11
C GLY A 109 -13.45 -2.84 -4.95
N PHE A 110 -12.42 -3.55 -5.40
CA PHE A 110 -11.04 -3.09 -5.34
C PHE A 110 -10.30 -3.38 -6.65
N SER A 111 -9.40 -2.48 -7.03
CA SER A 111 -8.37 -2.78 -8.01
C SER A 111 -7.46 -3.89 -7.50
N ARG A 112 -7.13 -4.84 -8.38
CA ARG A 112 -6.16 -5.91 -8.12
C ARG A 112 -4.74 -5.53 -8.56
N VAL A 113 -4.50 -4.29 -8.95
CA VAL A 113 -3.15 -3.77 -9.21
C VAL A 113 -2.54 -3.30 -7.88
N CYS A 114 -1.45 -3.96 -7.45
CA CYS A 114 -0.73 -3.60 -6.24
C CYS A 114 -0.13 -2.20 -6.34
N THR A 115 -0.33 -1.39 -5.31
CA THR A 115 0.08 0.01 -5.23
C THR A 115 1.58 0.20 -4.95
N HIS A 116 2.34 -0.89 -4.81
CA HIS A 116 3.80 -0.84 -4.69
C HIS A 116 4.49 -0.74 -6.05
N LEU A 117 4.28 -1.71 -6.95
CA LEU A 117 4.92 -1.81 -8.27
C LEU A 117 4.03 -2.55 -9.30
N GLY A 118 2.70 -2.57 -9.11
CA GLY A 118 1.76 -3.00 -10.15
C GLY A 118 1.49 -4.50 -10.29
N CYS A 119 2.09 -5.37 -9.48
CA CYS A 119 1.77 -6.80 -9.49
C CYS A 119 0.30 -7.10 -9.19
N ASN A 120 -0.21 -8.25 -9.66
CA ASN A 120 -1.58 -8.68 -9.37
C ASN A 120 -1.77 -9.05 -7.89
N VAL A 121 -2.91 -8.65 -7.33
CA VAL A 121 -3.37 -8.90 -5.98
C VAL A 121 -4.49 -9.94 -6.03
N ASN A 122 -4.47 -10.90 -5.10
CA ASN A 122 -5.43 -12.00 -5.05
C ASN A 122 -6.02 -12.11 -3.64
N LEU A 123 -7.26 -12.58 -3.55
CA LEU A 123 -7.84 -12.95 -2.26
C LEU A 123 -7.15 -14.19 -1.71
N VAL A 124 -6.57 -14.08 -0.53
CA VAL A 124 -5.97 -15.17 0.24
C VAL A 124 -6.92 -15.49 1.38
N ARG A 125 -7.56 -16.64 1.30
CA ARG A 125 -8.64 -17.04 2.23
C ARG A 125 -8.12 -17.72 3.49
N ASP A 126 -7.04 -18.48 3.35
CA ASP A 126 -6.43 -19.26 4.42
C ASP A 126 -5.40 -18.41 5.17
N ALA A 127 -5.60 -18.28 6.49
CA ALA A 127 -4.71 -17.55 7.38
C ALA A 127 -3.31 -18.16 7.46
N GLU A 128 -3.18 -19.49 7.32
CA GLU A 128 -1.87 -20.14 7.31
C GLU A 128 -1.12 -19.88 6.00
N VAL A 129 -1.82 -19.72 4.88
CA VAL A 129 -1.21 -19.26 3.63
C VAL A 129 -0.73 -17.81 3.76
N LEU A 130 -1.47 -16.94 4.45
CA LEU A 130 -1.01 -15.58 4.76
C LEU A 130 0.26 -15.60 5.63
N ALA A 131 0.27 -16.43 6.68
CA ALA A 131 1.41 -16.55 7.55
C ALA A 131 2.66 -17.06 6.79
N PHE A 132 2.50 -18.11 5.99
CA PHE A 132 3.61 -18.74 5.27
C PHE A 132 4.09 -17.91 4.08
N ALA A 133 3.18 -17.53 3.16
CA ALA A 133 3.57 -16.93 1.88
C ALA A 133 3.75 -15.41 1.94
N PHE A 134 3.22 -14.76 2.98
CA PHE A 134 3.29 -13.31 3.14
C PHE A 134 3.96 -12.87 4.44
N ASN A 135 4.36 -13.80 5.31
CA ASN A 135 4.91 -13.49 6.64
C ASN A 135 4.00 -12.55 7.45
N TYR A 136 2.69 -12.76 7.34
CA TYR A 136 1.68 -11.91 7.98
C TYR A 136 0.67 -12.74 8.74
N ARG A 137 0.54 -12.47 10.04
CA ARG A 137 -0.57 -12.93 10.88
C ARG A 137 -1.35 -11.71 11.34
N ALA A 138 -2.65 -11.70 11.10
CA ALA A 138 -3.49 -10.60 11.51
C ALA A 138 -3.46 -10.48 13.05
N PRO A 139 -3.16 -9.30 13.62
CA PRO A 139 -3.08 -9.14 15.06
C PRO A 139 -4.47 -9.23 15.72
N GLY A 140 -4.50 -9.68 16.97
CA GLY A 140 -5.71 -9.63 17.80
C GLY A 140 -6.85 -10.55 17.35
N GLY A 141 -6.53 -11.68 16.71
CA GLY A 141 -7.54 -12.68 16.31
C GLY A 141 -8.45 -12.25 15.16
N GLN A 142 -8.06 -11.23 14.40
CA GLN A 142 -8.81 -10.73 13.24
C GLN A 142 -8.52 -11.56 11.98
N GLU A 143 -8.69 -12.88 12.09
CA GLU A 143 -8.44 -13.79 10.98
C GLU A 143 -9.62 -13.77 10.01
N HIS A 144 -9.36 -13.23 8.82
CA HIS A 144 -10.30 -13.24 7.71
C HIS A 144 -9.52 -13.18 6.39
N PRO A 145 -10.17 -13.47 5.25
CA PRO A 145 -9.54 -13.34 3.94
C PRO A 145 -8.95 -11.94 3.73
N GLN A 146 -7.73 -11.90 3.19
CA GLN A 146 -6.99 -10.67 2.89
C GLN A 146 -6.65 -10.61 1.40
N LEU A 147 -6.32 -9.43 0.91
CA LEU A 147 -5.87 -9.23 -0.47
C LEU A 147 -4.33 -9.21 -0.50
N GLY A 148 -3.70 -10.25 -1.05
CA GLY A 148 -2.25 -10.43 -1.04
C GLY A 148 -1.57 -10.21 -2.40
N CYS A 149 -0.45 -9.47 -2.41
CA CYS A 149 0.48 -9.36 -3.52
C CYS A 149 1.80 -10.08 -3.23
N ARG A 150 2.06 -11.18 -3.94
CA ARG A 150 3.20 -12.08 -3.72
C ARG A 150 4.58 -11.51 -4.07
N CYS A 151 4.67 -10.40 -4.81
CA CYS A 151 5.94 -9.88 -5.30
C CYS A 151 6.84 -9.36 -4.17
N HIS A 152 6.25 -8.62 -3.22
CA HIS A 152 6.97 -8.04 -2.08
C HIS A 152 6.09 -8.08 -0.83
N TYR A 153 5.35 -9.18 -0.70
CA TYR A 153 4.56 -9.55 0.48
C TYR A 153 3.57 -8.49 0.97
N SER A 154 3.05 -7.64 0.08
CA SER A 154 2.09 -6.62 0.48
C SER A 154 0.73 -7.26 0.75
N VAL A 155 0.13 -6.94 1.89
CA VAL A 155 -1.19 -7.43 2.29
C VAL A 155 -2.10 -6.22 2.48
N PHE A 156 -3.30 -6.32 1.94
CA PHE A 156 -4.33 -5.30 2.00
C PHE A 156 -5.59 -5.87 2.66
N ASP A 157 -6.22 -5.06 3.50
CA ASP A 157 -7.36 -5.47 4.31
C ASP A 157 -8.70 -5.00 3.72
N PRO A 158 -9.56 -5.91 3.24
CA PRO A 158 -10.87 -5.55 2.68
C PRO A 158 -11.81 -4.91 3.71
N LEU A 159 -11.74 -5.30 4.99
CA LEU A 159 -12.55 -4.71 6.06
C LEU A 159 -12.06 -3.32 6.46
N LYS A 160 -10.80 -3.00 6.16
CA LYS A 160 -10.25 -1.65 6.28
C LYS A 160 -10.19 -0.95 4.93
N ALA A 161 -11.20 -1.15 4.08
CA ALA A 161 -11.35 -0.44 2.81
C ALA A 161 -10.12 -0.48 1.89
N GLY A 162 -9.38 -1.60 1.91
CA GLY A 162 -8.20 -1.82 1.06
C GLY A 162 -6.89 -1.27 1.63
N GLU A 163 -6.84 -0.92 2.92
CA GLU A 163 -5.62 -0.45 3.60
C GLU A 163 -4.45 -1.44 3.45
N ALA A 164 -3.25 -0.92 3.17
CA ALA A 164 -2.02 -1.71 3.10
C ALA A 164 -1.47 -2.03 4.50
N VAL A 165 -1.98 -3.09 5.13
CA VAL A 165 -1.64 -3.46 6.52
C VAL A 165 -0.25 -4.10 6.68
N PHE A 166 0.35 -4.61 5.60
CA PHE A 166 1.69 -5.23 5.64
C PHE A 166 2.46 -5.10 4.32
N GLY A 167 3.77 -5.38 4.35
CA GLY A 167 4.67 -5.45 3.18
C GLY A 167 5.13 -4.08 2.65
N LYS A 168 5.46 -3.98 1.36
CA LYS A 168 6.07 -2.76 0.76
C LYS A 168 5.09 -1.66 0.36
N ALA A 169 3.86 -2.01 -0.03
CA ALA A 169 2.87 -1.02 -0.43
C ALA A 169 2.57 -0.04 0.71
N LEU A 170 2.60 1.27 0.47
CA LEU A 170 2.25 2.29 1.47
C LEU A 170 0.82 2.81 1.30
N ALA A 171 0.29 2.78 0.09
CA ALA A 171 -1.04 3.30 -0.25
C ALA A 171 -2.09 2.19 -0.31
N PRO A 172 -3.36 2.48 0.04
CA PRO A 172 -4.45 1.51 -0.04
C PRO A 172 -4.79 1.15 -1.50
N LEU A 173 -5.40 -0.02 -1.71
CA LEU A 173 -5.93 -0.40 -3.01
C LEU A 173 -7.03 0.56 -3.45
N PRO A 174 -6.99 1.08 -4.69
CA PRO A 174 -8.05 1.92 -5.20
C PRO A 174 -9.39 1.18 -5.24
N ARG A 175 -10.42 1.80 -4.68
CA ARG A 175 -11.78 1.24 -4.60
C ARG A 175 -12.52 1.41 -5.92
N VAL A 176 -13.44 0.48 -6.21
CA VAL A 176 -14.40 0.57 -7.31
C VAL A 176 -15.74 0.97 -6.74
N ARG A 177 -16.35 2.02 -7.31
CA ARG A 177 -17.72 2.43 -6.95
C ARG A 177 -18.70 1.40 -7.49
N LEU A 178 -19.52 0.87 -6.58
CA LEU A 178 -20.54 -0.10 -6.90
C LEU A 178 -21.94 0.51 -6.80
N GLU A 179 -22.82 0.08 -7.69
CA GLU A 179 -24.24 0.39 -7.65
C GLU A 179 -25.05 -0.90 -7.78
N ARG A 180 -26.14 -1.00 -7.02
CA ARG A 180 -27.14 -2.06 -7.20
C ARG A 180 -28.23 -1.55 -8.13
N ARG A 181 -28.55 -2.33 -9.17
CA ARG A 181 -29.67 -2.08 -10.09
C ARG A 181 -30.54 -3.33 -10.14
N GLY A 182 -31.60 -3.36 -9.32
CA GLY A 182 -32.40 -4.56 -9.14
C GLY A 182 -31.60 -5.70 -8.50
N ALA A 183 -31.40 -6.80 -9.24
CA ALA A 183 -30.57 -7.93 -8.81
C ALA A 183 -29.11 -7.83 -9.31
N ASP A 184 -28.81 -6.89 -10.19
CA ASP A 184 -27.48 -6.73 -10.77
C ASP A 184 -26.61 -5.76 -9.95
N VAL A 185 -25.31 -6.04 -9.96
CA VAL A 185 -24.26 -5.18 -9.42
C VAL A 185 -23.49 -4.57 -10.58
N TRP A 186 -23.28 -3.27 -10.51
CA TRP A 186 -22.61 -2.46 -11.53
C TRP A 186 -21.39 -1.76 -10.94
N ALA A 187 -20.29 -1.74 -11.67
CA ALA A 187 -19.18 -0.83 -11.43
C ALA A 187 -19.44 0.49 -12.18
N THR A 188 -19.36 1.63 -11.50
CA THR A 188 -19.68 2.95 -12.10
C THR A 188 -18.62 4.01 -11.91
N GLY A 189 -17.51 3.67 -11.25
CA GLY A 189 -16.37 4.54 -11.06
C GLY A 189 -15.23 3.80 -10.37
N ILE A 190 -14.04 4.37 -10.40
CA ILE A 190 -12.87 3.79 -9.74
C ILE A 190 -11.98 4.91 -9.21
N GLU A 191 -11.40 4.70 -8.04
CA GLU A 191 -10.40 5.63 -7.52
C GLU A 191 -9.14 5.60 -8.40
N PRO A 192 -8.45 6.75 -8.55
CA PRO A 192 -7.20 6.80 -9.29
C PRO A 192 -6.16 5.87 -8.66
N ALA A 193 -5.20 5.41 -9.48
CA ALA A 193 -4.02 4.79 -8.92
C ALA A 193 -3.28 5.81 -8.03
N PRO A 194 -2.77 5.42 -6.86
CA PRO A 194 -1.97 6.33 -6.06
C PRO A 194 -0.71 6.73 -6.83
N GLU A 195 -0.26 7.96 -6.62
CA GLU A 195 1.04 8.39 -7.14
C GLU A 195 2.15 7.51 -6.58
N TYR A 196 3.00 6.99 -7.46
CA TYR A 196 4.20 6.25 -7.07
C TYR A 196 5.23 7.22 -6.50
N THR A 197 5.10 7.52 -5.22
CA THR A 197 6.17 8.19 -4.46
C THR A 197 7.14 7.11 -4.02
N GLY A 198 8.13 6.82 -4.89
CA GLY A 198 9.22 5.86 -4.63
C GLY A 198 9.86 6.02 -3.27
#